data_AF-A0ABD6T8L8-F1
#
_entry.id   AF-A0ABD6T8L8-F1
#
_cell.length_a   1.000
_cell.length_b   1.000
_cell.length_c   1.000
_cell.angle_alpha   90.00
_cell.angle_beta   90.00
_cell.angle_gamma   90.00
#
_symmetry.space_group_name_H-M   'P 1'
#
loop_
_entity.id
_entity.type
_entity.pdbx_description
1 polymer ?
#
loop_
_entity_poly.entity_id
_entity_poly.type
_entity_poly.pdbx_seq_one_letter_code
_entity_poly.pdbx_strand_id
1 'polypeptide(L)'
;MINELKVGNNFSFWVPVNLGFARSIQRAEGEYLGKYDGIPLITHFDEDLCMHVVSELTTGFGITSSFKKCFAIKKAKIRIDKNKERVDLWIKTANAKNRELNKIISIDTEG
;
A
#
# COMPACT_ATOMS: atom_id res chain seq x y z
N MET A 1 -10.31 -1.74 -9.94
CA MET A 1 -10.70 -3.12 -10.30
C MET A 1 -10.05 -4.07 -9.28
N ILE A 2 -10.68 -4.27 -8.12
CA ILE A 2 -10.14 -5.07 -6.99
C ILE A 2 -10.91 -6.39 -6.82
N ASN A 3 -12.09 -6.51 -7.44
CA ASN A 3 -13.05 -7.56 -7.14
C ASN A 3 -12.65 -8.96 -7.63
N GLU A 4 -11.56 -9.11 -8.38
CA GLU A 4 -11.13 -10.38 -8.98
C GLU A 4 -9.76 -10.89 -8.48
N LEU A 5 -9.13 -10.22 -7.50
CA LEU A 5 -7.83 -10.66 -7.01
C LEU A 5 -7.96 -11.88 -6.10
N LYS A 6 -7.24 -12.96 -6.45
CA LYS A 6 -7.13 -14.18 -5.63
C LYS A 6 -5.91 -14.09 -4.71
N VAL A 7 -6.05 -14.61 -3.49
CA VAL A 7 -4.93 -14.69 -2.53
C VAL A 7 -3.80 -15.51 -3.14
N GLY A 8 -2.56 -15.05 -2.96
CA GLY A 8 -1.38 -15.71 -3.53
C GLY A 8 -1.05 -15.29 -4.96
N ASN A 9 -1.90 -14.49 -5.62
CA ASN A 9 -1.55 -13.92 -6.92
C ASN A 9 -0.49 -12.82 -6.75
N ASN A 10 0.54 -12.88 -7.58
CA ASN A 10 1.50 -11.80 -7.73
C ASN A 10 1.03 -10.79 -8.76
N PHE A 11 1.22 -9.51 -8.49
CA PHE A 11 0.94 -8.43 -9.43
C PHE A 11 1.83 -7.24 -9.13
N SER A 12 2.06 -6.45 -10.17
CA SER A 12 2.79 -5.19 -10.05
C SER A 12 1.87 -4.10 -9.51
N PHE A 13 2.33 -3.34 -8.51
CA PHE A 13 1.60 -2.20 -7.96
C PHE A 13 2.60 -1.10 -7.58
N TRP A 14 2.08 0.11 -7.42
CA TRP A 14 2.90 1.28 -7.11
C TRP A 14 3.07 1.41 -5.60
N VAL A 15 4.30 1.56 -5.15
CA VAL A 15 4.63 1.74 -3.73
C VAL A 15 4.87 3.23 -3.45
N PRO A 16 4.09 3.91 -2.60
CA PRO A 16 4.46 5.21 -2.09
C PRO A 16 5.64 5.08 -1.13
N VAL A 17 6.74 5.80 -1.42
CA VAL A 17 7.90 5.87 -0.52
C VAL A 17 7.72 7.02 0.45
N ASN A 18 7.88 6.75 1.74
CA ASN A 18 7.53 7.69 2.79
C ASN A 18 8.68 8.66 3.10
N LEU A 19 9.07 9.48 2.12
CA LEU A 19 10.04 10.58 2.26
C LEU A 19 9.39 11.96 2.14
N GLY A 20 8.11 12.06 2.47
CA GLY A 20 7.34 13.31 2.42
C GLY A 20 6.02 13.12 1.66
N PHE A 21 6.09 13.05 0.33
CA PHE A 21 4.91 12.99 -0.54
C PHE A 21 5.17 12.29 -1.90
N ALA A 22 6.19 11.44 -2.01
CA ALA A 22 6.54 10.83 -3.30
C ALA A 22 5.88 9.45 -3.50
N ARG A 23 5.19 9.29 -4.62
CA ARG A 23 4.89 7.96 -5.17
C ARG A 23 6.20 7.42 -5.73
N SER A 24 6.66 6.25 -5.29
CA SER A 24 7.75 5.60 -6.03
C SER A 24 7.21 5.26 -7.42
N ILE A 25 7.97 5.61 -8.45
CA ILE A 25 7.78 5.06 -9.80
C ILE A 25 8.37 3.64 -9.86
N GLN A 26 8.61 2.99 -8.72
CA GLN A 26 8.89 1.57 -8.71
C GLN A 26 7.59 0.81 -8.59
N ARG A 27 7.35 0.00 -9.62
CA ARG A 27 6.43 -1.12 -9.53
C ARG A 27 7.13 -2.20 -8.71
N ALA A 28 6.52 -2.59 -7.60
CA ALA A 28 6.93 -3.79 -6.89
C ALA A 28 6.00 -4.94 -7.31
N GLU A 29 6.56 -6.12 -7.48
CA GLU A 29 5.77 -7.34 -7.46
C GLU A 29 5.37 -7.63 -6.02
N GLY A 30 4.08 -7.80 -5.79
CA GLY A 30 3.56 -8.16 -4.48
C GLY A 30 2.48 -9.22 -4.58
N GLU A 31 2.35 -9.97 -3.49
CA GLU A 31 1.39 -11.04 -3.33
C GLU A 31 0.13 -10.51 -2.64
N TYR A 32 -1.04 -10.74 -3.26
CA TYR A 32 -2.31 -10.40 -2.64
C TYR A 32 -2.57 -11.30 -1.44
N LEU A 33 -2.89 -10.70 -0.30
CA LEU A 33 -3.17 -11.43 0.95
C LEU A 33 -4.67 -11.55 1.27
N GLY A 34 -5.53 -10.98 0.43
CA GLY A 34 -6.96 -10.89 0.71
C GLY A 34 -7.32 -9.59 1.44
N LYS A 35 -8.57 -9.52 1.89
CA LYS A 35 -9.05 -8.39 2.72
C LYS A 35 -8.97 -8.76 4.19
N TYR A 36 -8.44 -7.86 5.00
CA TYR A 36 -8.51 -7.94 6.45
C TYR A 36 -9.28 -6.73 6.96
N ASP A 37 -10.40 -6.98 7.62
CA ASP A 37 -11.28 -5.93 8.16
C ASP A 37 -11.70 -4.86 7.12
N GLY A 38 -11.97 -5.32 5.89
CA GLY A 38 -12.33 -4.49 4.75
C GLY A 38 -11.15 -3.89 3.98
N ILE A 39 -9.94 -3.90 4.55
CA ILE A 39 -8.73 -3.36 3.92
C ILE A 39 -8.08 -4.43 3.01
N PRO A 40 -7.96 -4.21 1.70
CA PRO A 40 -7.28 -5.14 0.80
C PRO A 40 -5.77 -5.04 1.01
N LEU A 41 -5.13 -6.15 1.38
CA LEU A 41 -3.72 -6.19 1.74
C LEU A 41 -2.88 -6.85 0.65
N ILE A 42 -1.68 -6.29 0.47
CA ILE A 42 -0.63 -6.86 -0.36
C ILE A 42 0.66 -6.93 0.44
N THR A 43 1.53 -7.89 0.14
CA THR A 43 2.90 -7.90 0.65
C THR A 43 3.93 -7.96 -0.47
N HIS A 44 5.03 -7.26 -0.28
CA HIS A 44 6.14 -7.19 -1.21
C HIS A 44 7.45 -7.12 -0.42
N PHE A 45 8.57 -7.32 -1.10
CA PHE A 45 9.88 -7.03 -0.53
C PHE A 45 10.29 -5.62 -0.98
N ASP A 46 10.74 -4.81 -0.02
CA ASP A 46 11.30 -3.49 -0.26
C ASP A 46 12.83 -3.64 -0.24
N GLU A 47 13.46 -3.40 -1.39
CA GLU A 47 14.90 -3.59 -1.59
C GLU A 47 15.72 -2.55 -0.82
N ASP A 48 15.22 -1.31 -0.72
CA ASP A 48 15.90 -0.22 -0.02
C ASP A 48 15.92 -0.47 1.50
N LEU A 49 14.81 -0.99 2.04
CA LEU A 49 14.70 -1.32 3.46
C LEU A 49 15.23 -2.72 3.78
N CYS A 50 15.41 -3.58 2.78
CA CYS A 50 15.71 -5.01 2.94
C CYS A 50 14.69 -5.72 3.87
N MET A 51 13.40 -5.43 3.68
CA MET A 51 12.31 -5.95 4.52
C MET A 51 11.08 -6.33 3.71
N HIS A 52 10.30 -7.28 4.23
CA HIS A 52 8.93 -7.49 3.74
C HIS A 52 8.01 -6.41 4.31
N VAL A 53 7.27 -5.77 3.43
CA VAL A 53 6.29 -4.73 3.76
C VAL A 53 4.89 -5.30 3.50
N VAL A 54 3.95 -4.98 4.37
CA VAL A 54 2.51 -5.19 4.13
C VAL A 54 1.87 -3.82 3.93
N SER A 55 1.19 -3.67 2.81
CA SER A 55 0.57 -2.41 2.40
C SER A 55 -0.91 -2.59 2.08
N GLU A 56 -1.65 -1.49 2.16
CA GLU A 56 -2.97 -1.44 1.53
C GLU A 56 -2.79 -1.38 0.01
N LEU A 57 -3.55 -2.20 -0.70
CA LEU A 57 -3.40 -2.47 -2.12
C LEU A 57 -3.53 -1.23 -3.02
N THR A 58 -4.55 -0.40 -2.79
CA THR A 58 -4.92 0.67 -3.73
C THR A 58 -4.00 1.87 -3.65
N THR A 59 -3.61 2.23 -2.43
CA THR A 59 -2.74 3.36 -2.14
C THR A 59 -1.28 2.96 -2.11
N GLY A 60 -0.99 1.68 -1.88
CA GLY A 60 0.34 1.18 -1.53
C GLY A 60 0.78 1.61 -0.13
N PHE A 61 -0.10 2.17 0.71
CA PHE A 61 0.26 2.65 2.04
C PHE A 61 0.83 1.52 2.90
N GLY A 62 2.11 1.64 3.27
CA GLY A 62 2.80 0.69 4.14
C GLY A 62 2.23 0.69 5.56
N ILE A 63 1.59 -0.42 5.95
CA ILE A 63 1.00 -0.59 7.28
C ILE A 63 2.10 -1.00 8.27
N THR A 64 2.97 -1.92 7.88
CA THR A 64 4.10 -2.40 8.69
C THR A 64 5.14 -3.10 7.82
N SER A 65 6.33 -3.33 8.40
CA SER A 65 7.40 -4.09 7.78
C SER A 65 8.05 -5.06 8.78
N SER A 66 8.71 -6.09 8.24
CA SER A 66 9.55 -7.01 9.00
C SER A 66 10.49 -7.79 8.07
N PHE A 67 11.66 -8.19 8.59
CA PHE A 67 12.58 -9.09 7.89
C PHE A 67 11.96 -10.42 7.42
N LYS A 68 10.95 -10.95 8.13
CA LYS A 68 10.23 -12.15 7.68
C LYS A 68 8.81 -11.79 7.28
N LYS A 69 8.38 -12.27 6.11
CA LYS A 69 7.03 -12.07 5.55
C LYS A 69 5.92 -12.40 6.55
N CYS A 70 5.97 -13.58 7.19
CA CYS A 70 4.94 -13.99 8.15
C CYS A 70 4.78 -13.03 9.34
N PHE A 71 5.89 -12.43 9.80
CA PHE A 71 5.84 -11.45 10.88
C PHE A 71 5.30 -10.10 10.42
N ALA A 72 5.62 -9.65 9.21
CA ALA A 72 5.02 -8.44 8.64
C ALA A 72 3.49 -8.59 8.57
N ILE A 73 2.99 -9.74 8.10
CA ILE A 73 1.55 -10.03 8.03
C ILE A 73 0.90 -10.04 9.42
N LYS A 74 1.51 -10.72 10.39
CA LYS A 74 0.98 -10.77 11.76
C LYS A 74 0.93 -9.39 12.40
N LYS A 75 2.00 -8.60 12.24
CA LYS A 75 2.07 -7.22 12.74
C LYS A 75 1.00 -6.33 12.10
N ALA A 76 0.73 -6.51 10.80
CA ALA A 76 -0.24 -5.70 10.07
C ALA A 76 -1.65 -5.89 10.66
N LYS A 77 -2.04 -7.16 10.85
CA LYS A 77 -3.33 -7.50 11.47
C LYS A 77 -3.47 -6.89 12.87
N ILE A 78 -2.47 -7.08 13.73
CA ILE A 78 -2.45 -6.48 15.08
C ILE A 78 -2.55 -4.94 15.03
N ARG A 79 -1.88 -4.30 14.06
CA ARG A 79 -1.91 -2.84 13.91
C ARG A 79 -3.31 -2.35 13.53
N ILE A 80 -3.97 -3.05 12.61
CA ILE A 80 -5.34 -2.78 12.17
C ILE A 80 -6.30 -2.99 13.35
N ASP A 81 -6.23 -4.14 14.05
CA ASP A 81 -7.09 -4.44 15.19
C ASP A 81 -7.01 -3.37 16.29
N LYS A 82 -5.80 -2.85 16.55
CA LYS A 82 -5.57 -1.86 17.62
C LYS A 82 -5.88 -0.42 17.23
N ASN A 83 -5.81 -0.06 15.95
CA ASN A 83 -5.83 1.34 15.50
C ASN A 83 -6.58 1.54 14.18
N LYS A 84 -7.69 0.81 13.99
CA LYS A 84 -8.45 0.80 12.73
C LYS A 84 -8.73 2.20 12.19
N GLU A 85 -9.33 3.07 13.01
CA GLU A 85 -9.69 4.44 12.60
C GLU A 85 -8.50 5.24 12.09
N ARG A 86 -7.32 5.08 12.71
CA ARG A 86 -6.09 5.76 12.32
C ARG A 86 -5.53 5.20 11.01
N VAL A 87 -5.59 3.88 10.82
CA VAL A 87 -5.19 3.24 9.56
C VAL A 87 -6.12 3.70 8.43
N ASP A 88 -7.43 3.70 8.66
CA ASP A 88 -8.43 4.19 7.69
C ASP A 88 -8.22 5.67 7.38
N LEU A 89 -7.93 6.50 8.37
CA LEU A 89 -7.64 7.92 8.17
C LEU A 89 -6.39 8.13 7.32
N TRP A 90 -5.34 7.33 7.54
CA TRP A 90 -4.13 7.38 6.71
C TRP A 90 -4.38 6.93 5.28
N ILE A 91 -5.12 5.85 5.07
CA ILE A 91 -5.53 5.39 3.73
C ILE A 91 -6.35 6.48 3.03
N LYS A 92 -7.33 7.08 3.72
CA LYS A 92 -8.14 8.19 3.18
C LYS A 92 -7.30 9.40 2.82
N THR A 93 -6.34 9.77 3.69
CA THR A 93 -5.43 10.90 3.45
C THR A 93 -4.51 10.64 2.28
N ALA A 94 -3.94 9.43 2.17
CA ALA A 94 -3.12 9.02 1.03
C ALA A 94 -3.91 9.08 -0.28
N ASN A 95 -5.15 8.57 -0.28
CA ASN A 95 -6.06 8.65 -1.41
C ASN A 95 -6.37 10.11 -1.81
N ALA A 96 -6.65 10.98 -0.85
CA ALA A 96 -6.92 12.39 -1.11
C ALA A 96 -5.70 13.10 -1.73
N LYS A 97 -4.50 12.91 -1.15
CA LYS A 97 -3.25 13.44 -1.71
C LYS A 97 -3.00 12.95 -3.14
N ASN A 98 -3.21 11.66 -3.39
CA ASN A 98 -3.07 11.07 -4.73
C ASN A 98 -4.05 11.68 -5.74
N ARG A 99 -5.29 11.93 -5.33
CA ARG A 99 -6.30 12.55 -6.20
C ARG A 99 -5.92 13.98 -6.56
N GLU A 100 -5.45 14.76 -5.59
CA GLU A 100 -5.02 16.14 -5.83
C GLU A 100 -3.76 16.22 -6.69
N LEU A 101 -2.76 15.36 -6.45
CA LEU A 101 -1.57 15.26 -7.31
C LEU A 101 -1.92 14.91 -8.75
N ASN A 102 -2.83 13.95 -8.96
CA ASN A 102 -3.26 13.57 -10.31
C ASN A 102 -3.97 14.72 -11.04
N LYS A 103 -4.75 15.56 -10.33
CA LYS A 103 -5.39 16.73 -10.93
C LYS A 103 -4.38 17.77 -11.41
N ILE A 104 -3.33 18.02 -10.63
CA ILE A 104 -2.27 18.98 -10.98
C ILE A 104 -1.54 18.52 -12.25
N ILE A 105 -1.15 17.25 -12.30
CA ILE A 105 -0.43 16.68 -13.46
C ILE A 105 -1.27 16.71 -14.74
N SER A 106 -2.59 16.48 -14.65
CA SER A 106 -3.47 16.53 -15.83
C SER A 106 -3.67 17.94 -16.39
N ILE A 107 -3.49 18.99 -15.59
CA ILE A 107 -3.64 20.39 -16.04
C ILE A 107 -2.41 20.83 -16.85
N ASP A 108 -1.21 20.33 -16.53
CA ASP A 108 0.03 20.68 -17.23
C ASP A 108 0.22 19.95 -18.58
N THR A 109 -0.63 18.97 -18.91
CA THR A 109 -0.57 18.20 -20.18
C THR A 109 -1.48 18.73 -21.30
N GLU A 110 -2.25 19.80 -21.05
CA GLU A 110 -3.10 20.45 -22.07
C GLU A 110 -2.52 21.78 -22.60
N GLY A 111 -1.21 22.01 -22.42
CA GLY A 111 -0.48 23.20 -22.92
C GLY A 111 0.26 22.97 -24.23
#